data_AF-A0A6N2RE08-F1
#
_entry.id   AF-A0A6N2RE08-F1
#
_cell.length_a   1.000
_cell.length_b   1.000
_cell.length_c   1.000
_cell.angle_alpha   90.00
_cell.angle_beta   90.00
_cell.angle_gamma   90.00
#
_symmetry.space_group_name_H-M   'P 1'
#
loop_
_entity.id
_entity.type
_entity.pdbx_description
1 polymer ?
#
loop_
_entity_poly.entity_id
_entity_poly.type
_entity_poly.pdbx_seq_one_letter_code
_entity_poly.pdbx_strand_id
1 'polypeptide(L)'
;MILGLENQSKIHYAMPLRHMIGDAFSYLKEYKELEAKNKKYKNYKTKHEFLSKFQKTDRLHPIVTICIYYGEDEWDGPRSLIDMLDIPEEFESLKLEQEGVELNMCKALEELEERGREKGRIEGRVEGAIKIYKKMEASREDTIKNIMEDFSLDKEVADKYVEEYY
;
A
#
# COMPACT_ATOMS: atom_id res chain seq x y z
N MET A 1 -2.92 22.12 17.08
CA MET A 1 -1.82 21.14 17.02
C MET A 1 -1.68 20.54 18.40
N ILE A 2 -1.59 19.22 18.48
CA ILE A 2 -1.46 18.45 19.72
C ILE A 2 -0.10 17.77 19.67
N LEU A 3 0.67 17.87 20.76
CA LEU A 3 1.98 17.23 20.89
C LEU A 3 1.88 16.14 21.97
N GLY A 4 2.09 14.89 21.57
CA GLY A 4 2.27 13.76 22.46
C GLY A 4 3.76 13.58 22.80
N LEU A 5 4.05 13.30 24.06
CA LEU A 5 5.37 12.85 24.49
C LEU A 5 5.22 11.51 25.18
N GLU A 6 5.94 10.51 24.69
CA GLU A 6 5.97 9.17 25.27
C GLU A 6 7.38 8.82 25.71
N ASN A 7 7.52 8.43 26.97
CA ASN A 7 8.79 8.03 27.57
C ASN A 7 8.77 6.51 27.74
N GLN A 8 9.75 5.83 27.16
CA GLN A 8 9.80 4.38 27.14
C GLN A 8 11.16 3.84 27.59
N SER A 9 11.17 3.00 28.61
CA SER A 9 12.39 2.39 29.18
C SER A 9 12.61 0.93 28.77
N LYS A 10 11.66 0.31 28.08
CA LYS A 10 11.73 -1.10 27.64
C LYS A 10 11.33 -1.20 26.18
N ILE A 11 11.88 -2.17 25.43
CA ILE A 11 11.47 -2.40 24.06
C ILE A 11 10.00 -2.85 24.04
N HIS A 12 9.22 -2.28 23.13
CA HIS A 12 7.82 -2.65 22.94
C HIS A 12 7.55 -2.72 21.44
N TYR A 13 7.60 -3.93 20.88
CA TYR A 13 7.53 -4.16 19.43
C TYR A 13 6.25 -3.63 18.78
N ALA A 14 5.14 -3.52 19.51
CA ALA A 14 3.91 -2.92 19.02
C ALA A 14 3.78 -1.41 19.30
N MET A 15 4.90 -0.71 19.52
CA MET A 15 4.92 0.74 19.80
C MET A 15 4.28 1.56 18.66
N PRO A 16 4.61 1.33 17.37
CA PRO A 16 4.00 2.08 16.27
C PRO A 16 2.47 1.91 16.21
N LEU A 17 1.98 0.68 16.43
CA LEU A 17 0.54 0.40 16.51
C LEU A 17 -0.12 1.14 17.68
N ARG A 18 0.51 1.15 18.85
CA ARG A 18 0.00 1.85 20.04
C ARG A 18 -0.13 3.35 19.79
N HIS A 19 0.87 3.99 19.16
CA HIS A 19 0.81 5.42 18.82
C HIS A 19 -0.31 5.71 17.82
N MET A 20 -0.40 4.93 16.73
CA MET A 20 -1.48 5.08 15.75
C MET A 20 -2.86 5.01 16.40
N ILE A 21 -3.07 4.06 17.32
CA ILE A 21 -4.34 3.92 18.05
C ILE A 21 -4.61 5.17 18.91
N GLY A 22 -3.60 5.67 19.63
CA GLY A 22 -3.72 6.90 20.44
C GLY A 22 -4.11 8.12 19.63
N ASP A 23 -3.46 8.31 18.48
CA ASP A 23 -3.73 9.42 17.56
C ASP A 23 -5.14 9.27 16.94
N ALA A 24 -5.50 8.07 16.47
CA ALA A 24 -6.81 7.78 15.89
C ALA A 24 -7.96 8.04 16.89
N PHE A 25 -7.81 7.63 18.15
CA PHE A 25 -8.81 7.91 19.18
C PHE A 25 -8.93 9.41 19.48
N SER A 26 -7.82 10.14 19.45
CA SER A 26 -7.82 11.59 19.65
C SER A 26 -8.57 12.31 18.52
N TYR A 27 -8.33 11.92 17.27
CA TYR A 27 -9.09 12.42 16.12
C TYR A 27 -10.57 12.06 16.20
N LEU A 28 -10.90 10.83 16.61
CA LEU A 28 -12.30 10.41 16.79
C LEU A 28 -13.02 11.25 17.84
N LYS A 29 -12.34 11.62 18.93
CA LYS A 29 -12.89 12.50 19.96
C LYS A 29 -13.17 13.89 19.37
N GLU A 30 -12.20 14.48 18.68
CA GLU A 30 -12.35 15.80 18.05
C GLU A 30 -13.49 15.82 17.01
N TYR A 31 -13.57 14.79 16.18
CA TYR A 31 -14.67 14.62 15.23
C TYR A 31 -16.05 14.65 15.93
N LYS A 32 -16.20 13.96 17.08
CA LYS A 32 -17.47 13.97 17.84
C LYS A 32 -17.81 15.36 18.39
N GLU A 33 -16.80 16.13 18.80
CA GLU A 33 -16.97 17.50 19.27
C GLU A 33 -17.43 18.43 18.13
N LEU A 34 -16.83 18.28 16.94
CA LEU A 34 -17.26 18.97 15.73
C LEU A 34 -18.67 18.57 15.29
N GLU A 35 -19.01 17.28 15.33
CA GLU A 35 -20.37 16.77 15.05
C GLU A 35 -21.39 17.43 15.98
N ALA A 36 -21.11 17.51 17.29
CA ALA A 36 -22.01 18.15 18.26
C ALA A 36 -22.19 19.65 17.97
N LYS A 37 -21.09 20.34 17.64
CA LYS A 37 -21.10 21.75 17.24
C LYS A 37 -21.94 21.96 15.98
N ASN A 38 -21.69 21.19 14.93
CA ASN A 38 -22.39 21.30 13.65
C ASN A 38 -23.88 21.02 13.77
N LYS A 39 -24.29 20.04 14.58
CA LYS A 39 -25.71 19.79 14.90
C LYS A 39 -26.36 20.96 15.61
N LYS A 40 -25.66 21.61 16.54
CA LYS A 40 -26.17 22.77 17.29
C LYS A 40 -26.41 23.96 16.37
N TYR A 41 -25.48 24.26 15.47
CA TYR A 41 -25.58 25.42 14.58
C TYR A 41 -26.34 25.13 13.27
N LYS A 42 -26.57 23.86 12.91
CA LYS A 42 -27.29 23.41 11.69
C LYS A 42 -26.77 24.02 10.39
N ASN A 43 -25.49 24.37 10.32
CA ASN A 43 -24.88 25.10 9.21
C ASN A 43 -24.46 24.19 8.03
N TYR A 44 -25.18 23.11 7.74
CA TYR A 44 -24.85 22.21 6.64
C TYR A 44 -25.22 22.83 5.28
N LYS A 45 -24.26 22.91 4.35
CA LYS A 45 -24.48 23.49 3.01
C LYS A 45 -24.87 22.45 1.97
N THR A 46 -24.50 21.19 2.18
CA THR A 46 -24.76 20.10 1.23
C THR A 46 -25.32 18.86 1.90
N LYS A 47 -25.95 17.98 1.12
CA LYS A 47 -26.40 16.66 1.59
C LYS A 47 -25.25 15.82 2.15
N HIS A 48 -24.07 15.91 1.54
CA HIS A 48 -22.90 15.16 2.00
C HIS A 48 -22.41 15.63 3.37
N GLU A 49 -22.35 16.94 3.61
CA GLU A 49 -21.99 17.49 4.93
C GLU A 49 -23.00 17.09 6.00
N PHE A 50 -24.29 17.02 5.66
CA PHE A 50 -25.32 16.56 6.59
C PHE A 50 -25.16 15.08 6.96
N LEU A 51 -24.88 14.22 5.97
CA LEU A 51 -24.72 12.78 6.19
C LEU A 51 -23.42 12.43 6.92
N SER A 52 -22.31 13.09 6.57
CA SER A 52 -21.02 12.93 7.26
C SER A 52 -20.99 13.65 8.61
N LYS A 53 -21.86 14.63 8.82
CA LYS A 53 -21.89 15.53 10.00
C LYS A 53 -20.61 16.35 10.18
N PHE A 54 -19.83 16.45 9.11
CA PHE A 54 -18.54 17.14 9.04
C PHE A 54 -18.57 18.11 7.85
N GLN A 55 -18.26 19.38 8.11
CA GLN A 55 -18.28 20.42 7.08
C GLN A 55 -17.02 20.39 6.23
N LYS A 56 -17.09 20.85 4.98
CA LYS A 56 -15.90 20.96 4.12
C LYS A 56 -14.81 21.88 4.70
N THR A 57 -15.21 22.82 5.54
CA THR A 57 -14.33 23.77 6.23
C THR A 57 -13.84 23.29 7.59
N ASP A 58 -14.39 22.20 8.13
CA ASP A 58 -13.90 21.65 9.39
C ASP A 58 -12.47 21.15 9.22
N ARG A 59 -11.67 21.33 10.26
CA ARG A 59 -10.26 20.92 10.32
C ARG A 59 -10.02 20.23 11.65
N LEU A 60 -9.26 19.15 11.61
CA LEU A 60 -8.76 18.48 12.80
C LEU A 60 -7.41 19.07 13.18
N HIS A 61 -7.07 19.05 14.46
CA HIS A 61 -5.76 19.49 14.92
C HIS A 61 -4.72 18.42 14.61
N PRO A 62 -3.62 18.73 13.90
CA PRO A 62 -2.57 17.75 13.67
C PRO A 62 -1.99 17.27 15.00
N ILE A 63 -1.80 15.97 15.12
CA ILE A 63 -1.19 15.29 16.26
C ILE A 63 0.20 14.84 15.86
N VAL A 64 1.21 15.19 16.67
CA VAL A 64 2.58 14.73 16.53
C VAL A 64 2.96 14.06 17.84
N THR A 65 3.38 12.81 17.80
CA THR A 65 3.80 12.06 18.99
C THR A 65 5.30 11.79 18.92
N ILE A 66 6.04 12.26 19.93
CA ILE A 66 7.48 12.02 20.08
C ILE A 66 7.68 10.93 21.11
N CYS A 67 8.32 9.83 20.72
CA CYS A 67 8.70 8.75 21.62
C CYS A 67 10.19 8.83 21.93
N ILE A 68 10.53 8.97 23.21
CA ILE A 68 11.90 8.93 23.71
C ILE A 68 12.12 7.56 24.33
N TYR A 69 12.91 6.76 23.64
CA TYR A 69 13.40 5.49 24.16
C TYR A 69 14.74 5.69 24.86
N TYR A 70 14.85 5.21 26.10
CA TYR A 70 16.05 5.31 26.94
C TYR A 70 16.32 3.99 27.68
N GLY A 71 15.96 2.85 27.07
CA GLY A 71 16.27 1.54 27.63
C GLY A 71 17.76 1.19 27.57
N GLU A 72 18.13 0.12 28.28
CA GLU A 72 19.52 -0.39 28.32
C GLU A 72 19.91 -1.07 27.00
N ASP A 73 18.96 -1.75 26.36
CA ASP A 73 19.16 -2.47 25.10
C ASP A 73 19.05 -1.54 23.88
N GLU A 74 19.68 -1.91 22.76
CA GLU A 74 19.47 -1.22 21.49
C GLU A 74 18.09 -1.53 20.91
N TRP A 75 17.45 -0.53 20.29
CA TRP A 75 16.14 -0.73 19.69
C TRP A 75 16.21 -1.59 18.42
N ASP A 76 15.62 -2.79 18.47
CA ASP A 76 15.55 -3.78 17.39
C ASP A 76 14.14 -3.99 16.82
N GLY A 77 13.19 -3.14 17.20
CA GLY A 77 11.79 -3.22 16.79
C GLY A 77 11.41 -2.35 15.58
N PRO A 78 10.17 -2.46 15.09
CA PRO A 78 9.63 -1.61 14.02
C PRO A 78 9.59 -0.14 14.46
N ARG A 79 9.88 0.78 13.52
CA ARG A 79 9.86 2.23 13.73
C ARG A 79 8.60 2.88 13.16
N SER A 80 7.95 2.22 12.22
CA SER A 80 6.70 2.63 11.61
C SER A 80 5.68 1.49 11.59
N LEU A 81 4.42 1.81 11.28
CA LEU A 81 3.42 0.78 11.07
C LEU A 81 3.72 -0.05 9.80
N ILE A 82 4.34 0.54 8.78
CA ILE A 82 4.72 -0.16 7.53
C ILE A 82 5.67 -1.32 7.85
N ASP A 83 6.64 -1.09 8.73
CA ASP A 83 7.60 -2.11 9.18
C ASP A 83 6.90 -3.30 9.86
N MET A 84 5.66 -3.11 10.33
CA MET A 84 4.84 -4.15 10.99
C MET A 84 3.92 -4.90 10.03
N LEU A 85 3.65 -4.37 8.83
CA LEU A 85 2.67 -4.96 7.92
C LEU A 85 3.33 -6.04 7.05
N ASP A 86 2.69 -7.20 7.00
CA ASP A 86 3.02 -8.27 6.06
C ASP A 86 2.40 -7.94 4.68
N ILE A 87 3.11 -7.09 3.93
CA ILE A 87 2.69 -6.62 2.61
C ILE A 87 3.33 -7.52 1.55
N PRO A 88 2.53 -8.19 0.69
CA PRO A 88 3.04 -9.03 -0.40
C PRO A 88 3.93 -8.23 -1.36
N GLU A 89 4.90 -8.92 -1.98
CA GLU A 89 5.92 -8.33 -2.85
C GLU A 89 5.30 -7.53 -4.01
N GLU A 90 4.15 -8.00 -4.54
CA GLU A 90 3.43 -7.34 -5.62
C GLU A 90 2.94 -5.92 -5.26
N PHE A 91 2.91 -5.58 -3.97
CA PHE A 91 2.47 -4.30 -3.43
C PHE A 91 3.60 -3.48 -2.78
N GLU A 92 4.86 -3.90 -2.91
CA GLU A 92 5.99 -3.15 -2.31
C GLU A 92 6.17 -1.74 -2.85
N SER A 93 5.80 -1.50 -4.11
CA SER A 93 5.83 -0.16 -4.70
C SER A 93 4.96 0.86 -3.94
N LEU A 94 3.93 0.39 -3.20
CA LEU A 94 3.08 1.23 -2.36
C LEU A 94 3.75 1.66 -1.05
N LYS A 95 4.85 0.99 -0.63
CA LYS A 95 5.62 1.39 0.57
C LYS A 95 6.44 2.67 0.31
N LEU A 96 6.93 2.86 -0.92
CA LEU A 96 7.88 3.92 -1.28
C LEU A 96 7.23 5.29 -1.56
N GLU A 97 5.93 5.34 -1.85
CA GLU A 97 5.23 6.61 -2.13
C GLU A 97 4.97 7.47 -0.87
N GLN A 98 5.37 7.00 0.32
CA GLN A 98 5.09 7.69 1.59
C GLN A 98 6.04 8.86 1.91
N GLU A 99 7.10 9.08 1.11
CA GLU A 99 7.98 10.27 1.24
C GLU A 99 7.41 11.55 0.58
N GLY A 100 6.11 11.60 0.28
CA GLY A 100 5.45 12.86 -0.07
C GLY A 100 4.32 12.81 -1.08
N VAL A 101 3.69 11.66 -1.30
CA VAL A 101 2.57 11.56 -2.25
C VAL A 101 1.26 11.31 -1.52
N GLU A 102 0.27 12.13 -1.87
CA GLU A 102 -1.14 11.91 -1.58
C GLU A 102 -1.55 10.56 -2.20
N LEU A 103 -1.50 9.48 -1.40
CA LEU A 103 -2.04 8.17 -1.76
C LEU A 103 -3.56 8.29 -1.92
N ASN A 104 -3.99 8.71 -3.10
CA ASN A 104 -5.39 8.64 -3.48
C ASN A 104 -5.70 7.18 -3.82
N MET A 105 -6.66 6.58 -3.12
CA MET A 105 -7.13 5.21 -3.38
C MET A 105 -7.40 4.96 -4.87
N CYS A 106 -7.88 5.98 -5.60
CA CYS A 106 -8.10 5.89 -7.04
C CYS A 106 -6.80 5.69 -7.83
N LYS A 107 -5.73 6.43 -7.51
CA LYS A 107 -4.44 6.32 -8.20
C LYS A 107 -3.81 4.94 -7.98
N ALA A 108 -3.84 4.44 -6.74
CA ALA A 108 -3.35 3.09 -6.44
C ALA A 108 -4.14 2.01 -7.20
N LEU A 109 -5.47 2.19 -7.35
CA LEU A 109 -6.31 1.26 -8.10
C LEU A 109 -6.05 1.33 -9.61
N GLU A 110 -5.88 2.52 -10.17
CA GLU A 110 -5.54 2.74 -11.58
C GLU A 110 -4.19 2.08 -11.92
N GLU A 111 -3.16 2.26 -11.10
CA GLU A 111 -1.86 1.63 -11.29
C GLU A 111 -1.91 0.10 -11.18
N LEU A 112 -2.73 -0.44 -10.27
CA LEU A 112 -2.97 -1.88 -10.18
C LEU A 112 -3.64 -2.42 -11.44
N GLU A 113 -4.63 -1.71 -11.97
CA GLU A 113 -5.32 -2.09 -13.19
C GLU A 113 -4.38 -2.07 -14.40
N GLU A 114 -3.56 -1.02 -14.54
CA GLU A 114 -2.58 -0.92 -15.62
C GLU A 114 -1.51 -2.02 -15.55
N ARG A 115 -0.97 -2.32 -14.37
CA ARG A 115 -0.02 -3.43 -14.18
C ARG A 115 -0.65 -4.78 -14.54
N GLY A 116 -1.89 -5.01 -14.12
CA GLY A 116 -2.64 -6.23 -14.48
C GLY A 116 -2.83 -6.38 -15.98
N ARG A 117 -3.17 -5.28 -16.67
CA ARG A 117 -3.33 -5.27 -18.14
C ARG A 117 -2.01 -5.57 -18.87
N GLU A 118 -0.91 -4.95 -18.46
CA GLU A 118 0.39 -5.18 -19.11
C GLU A 118 0.88 -6.61 -18.88
N LYS A 119 0.76 -7.13 -17.65
CA LYS A 119 1.09 -8.53 -17.35
C LYS A 119 0.28 -9.50 -18.22
N GLY A 120 -1.04 -9.31 -18.31
CA GLY A 120 -1.89 -10.13 -19.16
C GLY A 120 -1.55 -10.03 -20.65
N ARG A 121 -1.10 -8.86 -21.12
CA ARG A 121 -0.66 -8.67 -22.51
C ARG A 121 0.62 -9.44 -22.80
N ILE A 122 1.60 -9.42 -21.90
CA ILE A 122 2.85 -10.16 -22.04
C ILE A 122 2.57 -11.66 -22.00
N GLU A 123 1.82 -12.14 -21.00
CA GLU A 123 1.43 -13.54 -20.85
C GLU A 123 0.75 -14.07 -22.13
N GLY A 124 -0.26 -13.34 -22.65
CA GLY A 124 -0.96 -13.75 -23.86
C GLY A 124 -0.07 -13.77 -25.12
N ARG A 125 0.93 -12.89 -25.21
CA ARG A 125 1.90 -12.89 -26.33
C ARG A 125 2.87 -14.07 -26.23
N VAL A 126 3.38 -14.34 -25.03
CA VAL A 126 4.31 -15.46 -24.77
C VAL A 126 3.60 -16.80 -25.02
N GLU A 127 2.39 -16.99 -24.48
CA GLU A 127 1.56 -18.17 -24.73
C GLU A 127 1.30 -18.37 -26.23
N GLY A 128 0.98 -17.29 -26.95
CA GLY A 128 0.78 -17.32 -28.40
C GLY A 128 2.03 -17.77 -29.17
N ALA A 129 3.21 -17.25 -28.79
CA ALA A 129 4.48 -17.62 -29.39
C ALA A 129 4.82 -19.10 -29.13
N ILE A 130 4.66 -19.58 -27.89
CA ILE A 130 4.86 -20.99 -27.51
C ILE A 130 4.00 -21.92 -28.37
N LYS A 131 2.71 -21.59 -28.56
CA LYS A 131 1.80 -22.37 -29.42
C LYS A 131 2.25 -22.41 -30.89
N ILE A 132 2.86 -21.33 -31.39
CA ILE A 132 3.40 -21.28 -32.76
C ILE A 132 4.64 -22.17 -32.86
N TYR A 133 5.60 -22.04 -31.95
CA TYR A 133 6.81 -22.86 -31.95
C TYR A 133 6.50 -24.35 -31.83
N LYS A 134 5.54 -24.72 -30.98
CA LYS A 134 5.06 -26.10 -30.87
C LYS A 134 4.46 -26.61 -32.18
N LYS A 135 3.68 -25.79 -32.90
CA LYS A 135 3.13 -26.14 -34.22
C LYS A 135 4.20 -26.28 -35.30
N MET A 136 5.31 -25.58 -35.15
CA MET A 136 6.48 -25.69 -36.03
C MET A 136 7.40 -26.85 -35.65
N GLU A 137 7.00 -27.71 -34.70
CA GLU A 137 7.79 -28.85 -34.20
C GLU A 137 9.16 -28.44 -33.63
N ALA A 138 9.27 -27.22 -33.08
CA ALA A 138 10.46 -26.79 -32.34
C ALA A 138 10.69 -27.69 -31.11
N SER A 139 11.91 -27.75 -30.59
CA SER A 139 12.13 -28.42 -29.30
C SER A 139 11.71 -27.52 -28.14
N ARG A 140 11.50 -28.09 -26.94
CA ARG A 140 11.26 -27.31 -25.71
C ARG A 140 12.45 -26.38 -25.41
N GLU A 141 13.68 -26.86 -25.60
CA GLU A 141 14.90 -26.09 -25.38
C GLU A 141 15.02 -24.89 -26.33
N ASP A 142 14.73 -25.10 -27.62
CA ASP A 142 14.70 -24.03 -28.61
C ASP A 142 13.58 -23.03 -28.32
N THR A 143 12.43 -23.50 -27.87
CA THR A 143 11.30 -22.65 -27.50
C THR A 143 11.66 -21.74 -26.31
N ILE A 144 12.28 -22.28 -25.26
CA ILE A 144 12.77 -21.51 -24.11
C ILE A 144 13.75 -20.42 -24.58
N LYS A 145 14.74 -20.79 -25.40
CA LYS A 145 15.72 -19.83 -25.92
C LYS A 145 15.06 -18.72 -26.74
N ASN A 146 14.13 -19.07 -27.63
CA ASN A 146 13.46 -18.12 -28.50
C ASN A 146 12.60 -17.13 -27.70
N ILE A 147 11.82 -17.59 -26.71
CA ILE A 147 11.00 -16.68 -25.91
C ILE A 147 11.85 -15.82 -24.95
N MET A 148 12.99 -16.31 -24.46
CA MET A 148 13.93 -15.50 -23.70
C MET A 148 14.46 -14.33 -24.54
N GLU A 149 14.84 -14.59 -25.79
CA GLU A 149 15.31 -13.56 -26.72
C GLU A 149 14.18 -12.61 -27.13
N ASP A 150 13.03 -13.12 -27.58
CA ASP A 150 11.93 -12.33 -28.14
C ASP A 150 11.21 -11.45 -27.10
N PHE A 151 11.17 -11.90 -25.84
CA PHE A 151 10.46 -11.21 -24.76
C PHE A 151 11.39 -10.70 -23.65
N SER A 152 12.71 -10.83 -23.82
CA SER A 152 13.71 -10.41 -22.82
C SER A 152 13.44 -11.00 -21.43
N LEU A 153 13.03 -12.27 -21.40
CA LEU A 153 12.73 -13.00 -20.16
C LEU A 153 13.99 -13.65 -19.62
N ASP A 154 14.09 -13.73 -18.29
CA ASP A 154 15.07 -14.60 -17.67
C ASP A 154 14.72 -16.08 -17.89
N LYS A 155 15.71 -16.94 -17.64
CA LYS A 155 15.57 -18.38 -17.88
C LYS A 155 14.50 -19.03 -17.00
N GLU A 156 14.41 -18.62 -15.74
CA GLU A 156 13.49 -19.23 -14.77
C GLU A 156 12.04 -18.94 -15.14
N VAL A 157 11.75 -17.71 -15.55
CA VAL A 157 10.44 -17.27 -16.04
C VAL A 157 10.11 -17.95 -17.37
N ALA A 158 11.05 -18.05 -18.30
CA ALA A 158 10.84 -18.72 -19.58
C ALA A 158 10.57 -20.23 -19.40
N ASP A 159 11.33 -20.91 -18.54
CA ASP A 159 11.14 -22.32 -18.21
C ASP A 159 9.73 -22.55 -17.65
N LYS A 160 9.26 -21.67 -16.76
CA LYS A 160 7.90 -21.73 -16.20
C LYS A 160 6.81 -21.60 -17.27
N TYR A 161 6.94 -20.63 -18.19
CA TYR A 161 5.97 -20.46 -19.27
C TYR A 161 5.93 -21.66 -20.22
N VAL A 162 7.08 -22.27 -20.55
CA VAL A 162 7.11 -23.45 -21.42
C VAL A 162 6.53 -24.67 -20.71
N GLU A 163 6.82 -24.89 -19.42
CA GLU A 163 6.18 -25.96 -18.65
C GLU A 163 4.65 -25.81 -18.56
N GLU A 164 4.15 -24.58 -18.49
CA GLU A 164 2.72 -24.32 -18.38
C GLU A 164 1.97 -24.44 -19.72
N TYR A 165 2.57 -24.01 -20.84
CA TYR A 165 1.86 -23.81 -22.11
C TYR A 165 2.35 -24.68 -23.29
N TYR A 166 3.41 -25.47 -23.13
CA TYR A 166 3.99 -26.33 -24.19
C TYR A 166 3.49 -27.77 -24.14
#